data_AF-A0A7C2Q0Z2-F1
#
_entry.id   AF-A0A7C2Q0Z2-F1
#
_cell.length_a   1.000
_cell.length_b   1.000
_cell.length_c   1.000
_cell.angle_alpha   90.00
_cell.angle_beta   90.00
_cell.angle_gamma   90.00
#
_symmetry.space_group_name_H-M   'P 1'
#
loop_
_entity.id
_entity.type
_entity.pdbx_description
1 polymer ?
#
loop_
_entity_poly.entity_id
_entity_poly.type
_entity_poly.pdbx_seq_one_letter_code
_entity_poly.pdbx_strand_id
1 'polypeptide(L)'
;MQADAATQTISTDKIISTDPPYFDNIGYADLSDFFYVWLRRTLRPVYPDLFATVAVPKAEELVATPYRHGSKAAAERFFMDGMTKALQRLAAQAHPAFPVTIYYAFKQSEMAEPGVRAAGEHDADTGETPALSGVVSTGWETFLSAVIRAGFTISGTWPMRTEMRTRQVAMDTNALASSIVLVCRQRPADAPVATRRAFVQALKAELPRALRELQAGNIAPVDLAQAAIGPGMAVYSRYAQVLDAQGQPVTVREALTLINQVLDETLAEQEGDFDADTRWALAWFEQYGFSEGEFGVAETLSKAKNTSVDGLVEAGILEAKRGKVRLFRPAELPADWDPARDARCTHWEVVHQLIRVLETGGEVATAALLTRLGSRAEVARELAYRLYSICERKKWADEALSYNALVQSWGEVVRLAGERTAGMPVQQGLEL
;
A
#
# COMPACT_ATOMS: atom_id res chain seq x y z
N MET A 1 24.93 26.95 0.49
CA MET A 1 25.91 26.21 -0.34
C MET A 1 25.12 25.40 -1.36
N GLN A 2 25.47 25.51 -2.64
CA GLN A 2 24.82 24.81 -3.76
C GLN A 2 25.90 24.00 -4.49
N ALA A 3 25.63 22.73 -4.80
CA ALA A 3 26.55 21.85 -5.53
C ALA A 3 25.77 20.80 -6.30
N ASP A 4 26.39 20.24 -7.35
CA ASP A 4 25.84 19.14 -8.14
C ASP A 4 25.83 17.84 -7.32
N ALA A 5 24.64 17.24 -7.18
CA ALA A 5 24.43 16.02 -6.41
C ALA A 5 25.25 14.81 -6.92
N ALA A 6 25.61 14.77 -8.21
CA ALA A 6 26.40 13.69 -8.80
C ALA A 6 27.91 13.80 -8.51
N THR A 7 28.40 14.96 -8.07
CA THR A 7 29.83 15.22 -7.90
C THR A 7 30.20 15.79 -6.53
N GLN A 8 29.24 16.24 -5.72
CA GLN A 8 29.46 16.83 -4.41
C GLN A 8 30.16 15.90 -3.41
N THR A 9 30.87 16.48 -2.44
CA THR A 9 31.49 15.81 -1.26
C THR A 9 30.94 16.33 0.08
N ILE A 10 29.96 17.23 0.01
CA ILE A 10 29.29 17.86 1.16
C ILE A 10 28.65 16.82 2.08
N SER A 11 28.18 15.71 1.55
CA SER A 11 27.43 14.70 2.31
C SER A 11 28.31 13.77 3.15
N THR A 12 29.65 13.89 3.06
CA THR A 12 30.60 13.01 3.77
C THR A 12 30.35 13.02 5.28
N ASP A 13 30.14 11.84 5.85
CA ASP A 13 29.84 11.57 7.26
C ASP A 13 28.63 12.34 7.81
N LYS A 14 27.64 12.63 6.95
CA LYS A 14 26.40 13.30 7.36
C LYS A 14 25.20 12.36 7.41
N ILE A 15 24.24 12.74 8.23
CA ILE A 15 22.88 12.23 8.17
C ILE A 15 22.20 12.86 6.96
N ILE A 16 21.64 12.04 6.07
CA ILE A 16 21.07 12.49 4.80
C ILE A 16 19.56 12.24 4.82
N SER A 17 18.79 13.30 4.59
CA SER A 17 17.34 13.26 4.40
C SER A 17 17.03 14.13 3.18
N THR A 18 16.57 13.52 2.09
CA THR A 18 16.52 14.19 0.79
C THR A 18 15.27 13.86 -0.01
N ASP A 19 14.86 14.81 -0.86
CA ASP A 19 13.77 14.68 -1.80
C ASP A 19 14.31 14.86 -3.25
N PRO A 20 14.57 13.76 -4.00
CA PRO A 20 15.13 13.82 -5.34
C PRO A 20 14.09 14.21 -6.40
N PRO A 21 14.51 14.71 -7.59
CA PRO A 21 13.59 15.12 -8.64
C PRO A 21 12.71 13.96 -9.16
N TYR A 22 11.42 14.26 -9.34
CA TYR A 22 10.38 13.30 -9.70
C TYR A 22 10.26 13.06 -11.21
N PHE A 23 11.17 12.27 -11.79
CA PHE A 23 11.10 11.67 -13.14
C PHE A 23 10.42 12.55 -14.22
N ASP A 24 9.18 12.24 -14.59
CA ASP A 24 8.31 13.00 -15.51
C ASP A 24 7.06 13.60 -14.81
N ASN A 25 6.95 13.43 -13.49
CA ASN A 25 5.70 13.64 -12.74
C ASN A 25 5.34 15.12 -12.57
N ILE A 26 6.32 16.01 -12.65
CA ILE A 26 6.15 17.46 -12.57
C ILE A 26 7.15 18.11 -13.52
N GLY A 27 6.68 19.04 -14.35
CA GLY A 27 7.51 19.87 -15.25
C GLY A 27 8.38 20.89 -14.51
N TYR A 28 9.17 20.46 -13.52
CA TYR A 28 10.03 21.35 -12.73
C TYR A 28 11.00 22.13 -13.60
N ALA A 29 11.52 21.51 -14.66
CA ALA A 29 12.42 22.16 -15.60
C ALA A 29 11.75 23.34 -16.32
N ASP A 30 10.47 23.21 -16.70
CA ASP A 30 9.73 24.26 -17.38
C ASP A 30 9.26 25.35 -16.40
N LEU A 31 8.84 24.96 -15.19
CA LEU A 31 8.55 25.89 -14.10
C LEU A 31 9.79 26.69 -13.68
N SER A 32 10.96 26.06 -13.66
CA SER A 32 12.22 26.72 -13.32
C SER A 32 12.55 27.83 -14.32
N ASP A 33 12.35 27.60 -15.63
CA ASP A 33 12.50 28.66 -16.65
C ASP A 33 11.58 29.85 -16.40
N PHE A 34 10.32 29.59 -16.04
CA PHE A 34 9.35 30.63 -15.73
C PHE A 34 9.88 31.55 -14.62
N PHE A 35 10.32 31.00 -13.49
CA PHE A 35 10.85 31.79 -12.39
C PHE A 35 12.22 32.41 -12.70
N TYR A 36 13.09 31.69 -13.41
CA TYR A 36 14.44 32.14 -13.73
C TYR A 36 14.45 33.47 -14.48
N VAL A 37 13.55 33.66 -15.45
CA VAL A 37 13.46 34.92 -16.22
C VAL A 37 13.16 36.12 -15.31
N TRP A 38 12.29 35.94 -14.30
CA TRP A 38 11.96 36.98 -13.33
C TRP A 38 13.10 37.23 -12.34
N LEU A 39 13.64 36.16 -11.75
CA LEU A 39 14.72 36.22 -10.77
C LEU A 39 16.02 36.80 -11.37
N ARG A 40 16.34 36.45 -12.62
CA ARG A 40 17.52 36.95 -13.33
C ARG A 40 17.57 38.48 -13.39
N ARG A 41 16.42 39.14 -13.58
CA ARG A 41 16.40 40.62 -13.69
C ARG A 41 16.84 41.31 -12.41
N THR A 42 16.51 40.75 -11.26
CA THR A 42 16.75 41.36 -9.95
C THR A 42 17.99 40.80 -9.26
N LEU A 43 18.30 39.52 -9.45
CA LEU A 43 19.35 38.81 -8.71
C LEU A 43 20.66 38.63 -9.47
N ARG A 44 20.72 38.90 -10.78
CA ARG A 44 21.98 38.80 -11.54
C ARG A 44 23.12 39.66 -11.00
N PRO A 45 22.92 40.89 -10.47
CA PRO A 45 24.00 41.65 -9.84
C PRO A 45 24.56 40.98 -8.57
N VAL A 46 23.75 40.14 -7.90
CA VAL A 46 24.10 39.45 -6.65
C VAL A 46 24.70 38.07 -6.93
N TYR A 47 24.15 37.33 -7.90
CA TYR A 47 24.57 35.99 -8.31
C TYR A 47 24.85 35.94 -9.82
N PRO A 48 25.94 36.56 -10.29
CA PRO A 48 26.20 36.72 -11.72
C PRO A 48 26.42 35.39 -12.45
N ASP A 49 27.05 34.41 -11.78
CA ASP A 49 27.34 33.10 -12.36
C ASP A 49 26.06 32.24 -12.51
N LEU A 50 25.20 32.24 -11.49
CA LEU A 50 23.93 31.51 -11.50
C LEU A 50 22.96 32.05 -12.57
N PHE A 51 23.02 33.36 -12.84
CA PHE A 51 22.14 34.06 -13.79
C PHE A 51 22.83 34.48 -15.09
N ALA A 52 23.92 33.81 -15.46
CA ALA A 52 24.73 34.15 -16.63
C ALA A 52 23.98 33.94 -17.96
N THR A 53 23.25 32.82 -18.07
CA THR A 53 22.55 32.37 -19.29
C THR A 53 21.15 32.98 -19.43
N VAL A 54 20.54 32.81 -20.62
CA VAL A 54 19.18 33.30 -20.92
C VAL A 54 18.08 32.46 -20.24
N ALA A 55 18.33 31.16 -20.08
CA ALA A 55 17.48 30.19 -19.38
C ALA A 55 18.34 29.36 -18.42
N VAL A 56 17.73 28.53 -17.56
CA VAL A 56 18.52 27.66 -16.66
C VAL A 56 19.35 26.64 -17.46
N PRO A 57 20.51 26.20 -16.95
CA PRO A 57 21.35 25.21 -17.63
C PRO A 57 20.61 23.89 -17.88
N LYS A 58 20.29 23.60 -19.15
CA LYS A 58 19.44 22.45 -19.53
C LYS A 58 20.15 21.11 -19.52
N ALA A 59 21.47 21.09 -19.69
CA ALA A 59 22.24 19.85 -19.72
C ALA A 59 22.35 19.17 -18.33
N GLU A 60 22.21 19.96 -17.26
CA GLU A 60 22.35 19.50 -15.86
C GLU A 60 20.99 19.17 -15.22
N GLU A 61 19.88 19.40 -15.93
CA GLU A 61 18.53 19.11 -15.41
C GLU A 61 18.23 17.61 -15.50
N LEU A 62 18.17 16.95 -14.34
CA LEU A 62 17.82 15.54 -14.24
C LEU A 62 16.31 15.31 -14.39
N VAL A 63 15.81 15.44 -15.63
CA VAL A 63 14.39 15.24 -16.00
C VAL A 63 14.23 14.27 -17.18
N ALA A 64 13.13 13.51 -17.18
CA ALA A 64 12.84 12.50 -18.19
C ALA A 64 11.88 13.01 -19.29
N THR A 65 12.22 14.13 -19.97
CA THR A 65 11.38 14.70 -21.03
C THR A 65 11.73 14.13 -22.41
N PRO A 66 10.83 13.37 -23.11
CA PRO A 66 11.16 12.70 -24.36
C PRO A 66 11.63 13.63 -25.48
N TYR A 67 11.02 14.81 -25.61
CA TYR A 67 11.40 15.80 -26.64
C TYR A 67 12.85 16.31 -26.48
N ARG A 68 13.39 16.29 -25.25
CA ARG A 68 14.76 16.79 -24.96
C ARG A 68 15.84 15.75 -25.27
N HIS A 69 15.48 14.46 -25.25
CA HIS A 69 16.42 13.35 -25.42
C HIS A 69 16.17 12.55 -26.71
N GLY A 70 15.26 13.02 -27.57
CA GLY A 70 14.93 12.42 -28.87
C GLY A 70 13.99 11.21 -28.79
N SER A 71 13.96 10.48 -27.67
CA SER A 71 13.01 9.39 -27.43
C SER A 71 12.72 9.19 -25.94
N LYS A 72 11.62 8.51 -25.63
CA LYS A 72 11.24 8.15 -24.25
C LYS A 72 12.32 7.28 -23.58
N ALA A 73 12.81 6.25 -24.28
CA ALA A 73 13.86 5.37 -23.78
C ALA A 73 15.19 6.10 -23.51
N ALA A 74 15.55 7.08 -24.35
CA ALA A 74 16.75 7.88 -24.13
C ALA A 74 16.61 8.81 -22.92
N ALA A 75 15.44 9.43 -22.73
CA ALA A 75 15.13 10.25 -21.57
C ALA A 75 15.16 9.44 -20.27
N GLU A 76 14.55 8.24 -20.29
CA GLU A 76 14.56 7.28 -19.19
C GLU A 76 15.99 6.90 -18.79
N ARG A 77 16.83 6.55 -19.77
CA ARG A 77 18.23 6.19 -19.51
C ARG A 77 19.02 7.36 -18.92
N PHE A 78 18.88 8.57 -19.48
CA PHE A 78 19.57 9.75 -18.96
C PHE A 78 19.20 10.03 -17.50
N PHE A 79 17.90 10.02 -17.19
CA PHE A 79 17.42 10.21 -15.83
C PHE A 79 17.96 9.12 -14.90
N MET A 80 17.90 7.86 -15.34
CA MET A 80 18.35 6.73 -14.54
C MET A 80 19.83 6.75 -14.22
N ASP A 81 20.66 7.06 -15.21
CA ASP A 81 22.11 7.15 -15.02
C ASP A 81 22.48 8.30 -14.08
N GLY A 82 21.84 9.47 -14.25
CA GLY A 82 22.09 10.62 -13.39
C GLY A 82 21.57 10.42 -11.96
N MET A 83 20.37 9.86 -11.79
CA MET A 83 19.81 9.53 -10.47
C MET A 83 20.66 8.48 -9.76
N THR A 84 21.07 7.43 -10.47
CA THR A 84 21.95 6.40 -9.92
C THR A 84 23.27 7.02 -9.45
N LYS A 85 23.90 7.90 -10.23
CA LYS A 85 25.14 8.59 -9.84
C LYS A 85 24.95 9.46 -8.59
N ALA A 86 23.88 10.26 -8.54
CA ALA A 86 23.59 11.10 -7.38
C ALA A 86 23.37 10.23 -6.12
N LEU A 87 22.56 9.17 -6.23
CA LEU A 87 22.31 8.25 -5.13
C LEU A 87 23.58 7.48 -4.71
N GLN A 88 24.46 7.10 -5.64
CA GLN A 88 25.75 6.48 -5.34
C GLN A 88 26.65 7.42 -4.52
N ARG A 89 26.65 8.72 -4.85
CA ARG A 89 27.37 9.71 -4.04
C ARG A 89 26.82 9.78 -2.63
N LEU A 90 25.51 9.77 -2.46
CA LEU A 90 24.89 9.76 -1.14
C LEU A 90 25.22 8.46 -0.39
N ALA A 91 25.12 7.29 -1.05
CA ALA A 91 25.40 5.99 -0.44
C ALA A 91 26.85 5.86 0.04
N ALA A 92 27.81 6.39 -0.71
CA ALA A 92 29.22 6.34 -0.38
C ALA A 92 29.63 7.36 0.70
N GLN A 93 28.87 8.44 0.88
CA GLN A 93 29.22 9.55 1.78
C GLN A 93 28.39 9.57 3.06
N ALA A 94 27.22 8.94 3.08
CA ALA A 94 26.35 8.92 4.25
C ALA A 94 27.07 8.38 5.49
N HIS A 95 26.75 8.94 6.64
CA HIS A 95 27.26 8.46 7.91
C HIS A 95 26.78 7.01 8.17
N PRO A 96 27.67 6.02 8.39
CA PRO A 96 27.30 4.61 8.40
C PRO A 96 26.36 4.20 9.56
N ALA A 97 26.40 4.95 10.68
CA ALA A 97 25.52 4.66 11.83
C ALA A 97 24.04 4.98 11.59
N PHE A 98 23.71 5.91 10.68
CA PHE A 98 22.35 6.41 10.49
C PHE A 98 21.82 6.03 9.10
N PRO A 99 20.51 5.74 8.96
CA PRO A 99 19.92 5.53 7.65
C PRO A 99 19.85 6.83 6.84
N VAL A 100 19.80 6.69 5.52
CA VAL A 100 19.45 7.75 4.58
C VAL A 100 17.94 7.71 4.36
N THR A 101 17.25 8.84 4.48
CA THR A 101 15.82 8.95 4.15
C THR A 101 15.64 9.59 2.79
N ILE A 102 14.87 8.93 1.92
CA ILE A 102 14.58 9.42 0.57
C ILE A 102 13.08 9.53 0.41
N TYR A 103 12.62 10.73 0.10
CA TYR A 103 11.20 11.03 -0.08
C TYR A 103 10.81 10.75 -1.53
N TYR A 104 9.65 10.13 -1.75
CA TYR A 104 9.11 9.89 -3.07
C TYR A 104 7.60 10.12 -3.10
N ALA A 105 7.13 10.99 -3.98
CA ALA A 105 5.71 11.25 -4.18
C ALA A 105 5.15 10.22 -5.17
N PHE A 106 4.26 9.37 -4.67
CA PHE A 106 3.56 8.39 -5.49
C PHE A 106 2.26 9.00 -6.02
N LYS A 107 1.97 8.87 -7.32
CA LYS A 107 0.73 9.34 -7.93
C LYS A 107 -0.16 8.15 -8.30
N GLN A 108 -1.29 7.98 -7.60
CA GLN A 108 -2.23 6.89 -7.84
C GLN A 108 -2.75 6.76 -9.28
N SER A 109 -2.75 7.85 -10.08
CA SER A 109 -3.13 7.79 -11.51
C SER A 109 -2.23 6.86 -12.33
N GLU A 110 -1.04 6.52 -11.84
CA GLU A 110 -0.12 5.57 -12.48
C GLU A 110 -0.52 4.10 -12.28
N MET A 111 -1.46 3.80 -11.37
CA MET A 111 -2.06 2.46 -11.22
C MET A 111 -3.14 2.19 -12.29
N ALA A 112 -3.55 3.21 -13.05
CA ALA A 112 -4.71 3.18 -13.94
C ALA A 112 -4.37 3.16 -15.44
N GLU A 113 -3.09 3.05 -15.83
CA GLU A 113 -2.72 2.88 -17.25
C GLU A 113 -2.41 1.41 -17.60
N PRO A 114 -3.41 0.62 -18.03
CA PRO A 114 -3.15 -0.61 -18.77
C PRO A 114 -2.80 -0.26 -20.22
N GLY A 115 -1.61 -0.66 -20.65
CA GLY A 115 -1.34 -0.85 -22.08
C GLY A 115 -0.47 0.21 -22.76
N VAL A 116 0.82 0.28 -22.38
CA VAL A 116 1.85 0.52 -23.39
C VAL A 116 2.59 -0.79 -23.60
N ARG A 117 2.06 -1.59 -24.55
CA ARG A 117 2.85 -2.66 -25.17
C ARG A 117 4.14 -2.02 -25.69
N ALA A 118 5.28 -2.51 -25.24
CA ALA A 118 6.54 -2.22 -25.91
C ALA A 118 6.38 -2.64 -27.37
N ALA A 119 6.39 -1.68 -28.29
CA ALA A 119 6.35 -1.96 -29.71
C ALA A 119 7.62 -2.74 -30.07
N GLY A 120 7.53 -4.06 -30.23
CA GLY A 120 8.68 -4.86 -30.67
C GLY A 120 8.63 -6.38 -30.51
N GLU A 121 7.74 -6.96 -29.70
CA GLU A 121 7.75 -8.42 -29.49
C GLU A 121 6.58 -9.11 -30.21
N HIS A 122 6.92 -10.01 -31.13
CA HIS A 122 5.98 -10.82 -31.88
C HIS A 122 5.28 -11.82 -30.96
N ASP A 123 3.94 -11.82 -30.99
CA ASP A 123 3.07 -12.78 -30.33
C ASP A 123 3.39 -14.21 -30.79
N ALA A 124 3.86 -15.05 -29.86
CA ALA A 124 3.70 -16.50 -29.94
C ALA A 124 2.71 -16.91 -28.84
N ASP A 125 1.51 -17.24 -29.31
CA ASP A 125 0.36 -17.77 -28.58
C ASP A 125 0.76 -18.92 -27.64
N THR A 126 0.77 -18.65 -26.33
CA THR A 126 0.73 -19.66 -25.29
C THR A 126 -0.31 -19.24 -24.25
N GLY A 127 -1.42 -19.96 -24.22
CA GLY A 127 -2.50 -19.75 -23.27
C GLY A 127 -2.04 -20.04 -21.85
N GLU A 128 -1.71 -19.00 -21.10
CA GLU A 128 -1.56 -19.05 -19.65
C GLU A 128 -2.47 -18.02 -18.97
N THR A 129 -3.02 -18.46 -17.84
CA THR A 129 -3.94 -17.81 -16.90
C THR A 129 -3.69 -16.32 -16.65
N PRO A 130 -4.74 -15.50 -16.39
CA PRO A 130 -4.59 -14.07 -16.18
C PRO A 130 -3.76 -13.83 -14.90
N ALA A 131 -2.51 -13.40 -15.09
CA ALA A 131 -1.61 -13.01 -14.02
C ALA A 131 -2.17 -11.81 -13.25
N LEU A 132 -1.94 -11.80 -11.94
CA LEU A 132 -2.20 -10.70 -11.01
C LEU A 132 -1.53 -9.41 -11.50
N SER A 133 -2.24 -8.60 -12.28
CA SER A 133 -1.80 -7.28 -12.70
C SER A 133 -2.07 -6.26 -11.60
N GLY A 134 -1.30 -6.34 -10.52
CA GLY A 134 -1.03 -5.16 -9.69
C GLY A 134 -0.16 -4.23 -10.53
N VAL A 135 -0.70 -3.08 -10.94
CA VAL A 135 -0.06 -2.15 -11.87
C VAL A 135 1.17 -1.53 -11.20
N VAL A 136 2.35 -2.08 -11.50
CA VAL A 136 3.63 -1.49 -11.10
C VAL A 136 3.88 -0.30 -12.02
N SER A 137 3.76 0.91 -11.49
CA SER A 137 4.15 2.15 -12.19
C SER A 137 5.58 2.06 -12.69
N THR A 138 5.80 2.40 -13.97
CA THR A 138 7.14 2.43 -14.58
C THR A 138 8.07 3.41 -13.86
N GLY A 139 7.56 4.51 -13.31
CA GLY A 139 8.35 5.51 -12.58
C GLY A 139 8.86 5.00 -11.24
N TRP A 140 8.01 4.31 -10.48
CA TRP A 140 8.37 3.76 -9.16
C TRP A 140 9.39 2.62 -9.24
N GLU A 141 9.17 1.68 -10.16
CA GLU A 141 10.12 0.59 -10.44
C GLU A 141 11.50 1.13 -10.84
N THR A 142 11.50 2.12 -11.72
CA THR A 142 12.69 2.81 -12.22
C THR A 142 13.45 3.46 -11.06
N PHE A 143 12.75 4.18 -10.18
CA PHE A 143 13.35 4.79 -9.01
C PHE A 143 13.92 3.77 -8.01
N LEU A 144 13.16 2.73 -7.64
CA LEU A 144 13.64 1.65 -6.76
C LEU A 144 14.86 0.95 -7.35
N SER A 145 14.87 0.73 -8.66
CA SER A 145 16.01 0.17 -9.38
C SER A 145 17.25 1.05 -9.25
N ALA A 146 17.11 2.37 -9.36
CA ALA A 146 18.21 3.32 -9.17
C ALA A 146 18.76 3.29 -7.74
N VAL A 147 17.87 3.25 -6.73
CA VAL A 147 18.25 3.16 -5.31
C VAL A 147 19.05 1.88 -5.04
N ILE A 148 18.58 0.73 -5.52
CA ILE A 148 19.24 -0.57 -5.27
C ILE A 148 20.56 -0.67 -6.05
N ARG A 149 20.61 -0.19 -7.29
CA ARG A 149 21.84 -0.11 -8.11
C ARG A 149 22.86 0.87 -7.55
N ALA A 150 22.40 1.90 -6.83
CA ALA A 150 23.27 2.84 -6.16
C ALA A 150 24.00 2.25 -4.93
N GLY A 151 23.63 1.03 -4.53
CA GLY A 151 24.26 0.34 -3.39
C GLY A 151 23.48 0.49 -2.09
N PHE A 152 22.22 0.94 -2.15
CA PHE A 152 21.35 0.94 -0.97
C PHE A 152 20.59 -0.37 -0.82
N THR A 153 20.42 -0.80 0.42
CA THR A 153 19.34 -1.68 0.89
C THR A 153 18.20 -0.81 1.40
N ILE A 154 16.96 -1.16 1.07
CA ILE A 154 15.77 -0.49 1.60
C ILE A 154 15.37 -1.22 2.87
N SER A 155 15.59 -0.61 4.03
CA SER A 155 15.26 -1.20 5.34
C SER A 155 13.84 -0.91 5.81
N GLY A 156 13.12 0.00 5.16
CA GLY A 156 11.71 0.29 5.46
C GLY A 156 11.10 1.30 4.50
N THR A 157 9.77 1.31 4.45
CA THR A 157 8.95 2.31 3.74
C THR A 157 7.92 2.85 4.71
N TRP A 158 7.80 4.17 4.81
CA TRP A 158 6.79 4.80 5.64
C TRP A 158 5.85 5.62 4.78
N PRO A 159 4.53 5.32 4.76
CA PRO A 159 3.57 6.19 4.12
C PRO A 159 3.51 7.51 4.88
N MET A 160 3.54 8.61 4.14
CA MET A 160 3.49 9.98 4.64
C MET A 160 2.37 10.73 3.93
N ARG A 161 1.52 11.37 4.72
CA ARG A 161 0.44 12.22 4.22
C ARG A 161 0.92 13.66 4.22
N THR A 162 1.07 14.26 3.04
CA THR A 162 1.64 15.59 2.86
C THR A 162 0.61 16.66 2.50
N GLU A 163 -0.65 16.30 2.24
CA GLU A 163 -1.69 17.26 1.83
C GLU A 163 -2.66 17.67 2.96
N MET A 164 -3.00 18.97 2.98
CA MET A 164 -4.13 19.54 3.72
C MET A 164 -5.43 19.15 2.99
N ARG A 165 -6.41 18.57 3.70
CA ARG A 165 -7.73 18.12 3.17
C ARG A 165 -8.59 19.22 2.51
N THR A 166 -8.14 20.47 2.45
CA THR A 166 -8.91 21.66 2.05
C THR A 166 -8.57 22.22 0.65
N ARG A 167 -7.95 21.46 -0.26
CA ARG A 167 -7.88 21.88 -1.68
C ARG A 167 -9.17 21.48 -2.42
N GLN A 168 -9.87 22.46 -2.99
CA GLN A 168 -11.10 22.27 -3.81
C GLN A 168 -10.94 21.33 -5.01
N VAL A 169 -9.70 21.02 -5.44
CA VAL A 169 -9.42 20.10 -6.57
C VAL A 169 -9.48 18.61 -6.14
N ALA A 170 -9.47 18.31 -4.84
CA ALA A 170 -9.53 16.95 -4.31
C ALA A 170 -10.97 16.40 -4.12
N MET A 171 -12.01 17.16 -4.50
CA MET A 171 -13.41 16.70 -4.34
C MET A 171 -13.83 15.64 -5.36
N ASP A 172 -13.25 15.62 -6.57
CA ASP A 172 -13.64 14.68 -7.64
C ASP A 172 -12.52 13.72 -8.08
N THR A 173 -11.30 13.91 -7.56
CA THR A 173 -10.21 12.96 -7.75
C THR A 173 -9.82 12.45 -6.38
N ASN A 174 -10.05 11.17 -6.14
CA ASN A 174 -9.62 10.43 -4.95
C ASN A 174 -8.08 10.28 -4.95
N ALA A 175 -7.36 11.36 -5.27
CA ALA A 175 -5.92 11.43 -5.36
C ALA A 175 -5.37 11.65 -3.95
N LEU A 176 -5.37 10.59 -3.15
CA LEU A 176 -4.44 10.49 -2.04
C LEU A 176 -3.04 10.47 -2.64
N ALA A 177 -2.43 11.65 -2.80
CA ALA A 177 -1.01 11.79 -3.05
C ALA A 177 -0.28 11.37 -1.76
N SER A 178 -0.22 10.06 -1.49
CA SER A 178 0.58 9.52 -0.41
C SER A 178 2.05 9.57 -0.85
N SER A 179 2.84 10.38 -0.15
CA SER A 179 4.29 10.31 -0.31
C SER A 179 4.81 9.13 0.49
N ILE A 180 5.93 8.53 0.10
CA ILE A 180 6.60 7.46 0.84
C ILE A 180 7.97 7.99 1.26
N VAL A 181 8.36 7.69 2.49
CA VAL A 181 9.75 7.82 2.92
C VAL A 181 10.41 6.45 2.85
N LEU A 182 11.42 6.31 1.98
CA LEU A 182 12.32 5.17 1.93
C LEU A 182 13.41 5.33 2.99
N VAL A 183 13.58 4.31 3.82
CA VAL A 183 14.67 4.23 4.81
C VAL A 183 15.75 3.33 4.24
N CYS A 184 16.83 3.95 3.75
CA CYS A 184 17.90 3.29 3.04
C CYS A 184 19.15 3.14 3.92
N ARG A 185 19.87 2.03 3.77
CA ARG A 185 21.19 1.81 4.36
C ARG A 185 22.15 1.35 3.29
N GLN A 186 23.44 1.65 3.44
CA GLN A 186 24.43 1.13 2.51
C GLN A 186 24.46 -0.40 2.59
N ARG A 187 24.41 -1.06 1.44
CA ARG A 187 24.53 -2.51 1.35
C ARG A 187 25.96 -2.93 1.70
N PRO A 188 26.15 -3.93 2.58
CA PRO A 188 27.47 -4.49 2.83
C PRO A 188 28.14 -4.96 1.54
N ALA A 189 29.46 -4.76 1.43
CA ALA A 189 30.22 -5.17 0.25
C ALA A 189 30.25 -6.70 0.06
N ASP A 190 30.05 -7.46 1.13
CA ASP A 190 30.00 -8.92 1.19
C ASP A 190 28.56 -9.47 1.14
N ALA A 191 27.58 -8.66 0.71
CA ALA A 191 26.20 -9.07 0.59
C ALA A 191 26.06 -10.35 -0.28
N PRO A 192 25.31 -11.37 0.17
CA PRO A 192 25.24 -12.65 -0.54
C PRO A 192 24.40 -12.55 -1.81
N VAL A 193 24.66 -13.47 -2.75
CA VAL A 193 23.77 -13.74 -3.88
C VAL A 193 22.76 -14.81 -3.46
N ALA A 194 21.49 -14.61 -3.79
CA ALA A 194 20.42 -15.55 -3.49
C ALA A 194 19.78 -16.10 -4.76
N THR A 195 19.16 -17.27 -4.66
CA THR A 195 18.26 -17.77 -5.71
C THR A 195 16.86 -17.18 -5.52
N ARG A 196 16.05 -17.12 -6.59
CA ARG A 196 14.64 -16.72 -6.54
C ARG A 196 13.87 -17.53 -5.50
N ARG A 197 14.17 -18.83 -5.38
CA ARG A 197 13.59 -19.71 -4.36
C ARG A 197 13.96 -19.26 -2.94
N ALA A 198 15.23 -18.97 -2.67
CA ALA A 198 15.68 -18.49 -1.36
C ALA A 198 15.06 -17.13 -1.02
N PHE A 199 14.93 -16.24 -2.01
CA PHE A 199 14.23 -14.97 -1.86
C PHE A 199 12.76 -15.15 -1.45
N VAL A 200 12.00 -15.99 -2.17
CA VAL A 200 10.59 -16.26 -1.83
C VAL A 200 10.43 -16.92 -0.46
N GLN A 201 11.34 -17.84 -0.09
CA GLN A 201 11.33 -18.46 1.24
C GLN A 201 11.56 -17.44 2.36
N ALA A 202 12.50 -16.51 2.15
CA ALA A 202 12.72 -15.42 3.08
C ALA A 202 11.51 -14.48 3.19
N LEU A 203 10.86 -14.16 2.07
CA LEU A 203 9.61 -13.38 2.08
C LEU A 203 8.53 -14.07 2.92
N LYS A 204 8.29 -15.38 2.70
CA LYS A 204 7.29 -16.14 3.44
C LYS A 204 7.59 -16.24 4.94
N ALA A 205 8.87 -16.21 5.32
CA ALA A 205 9.27 -16.25 6.73
C ALA A 205 9.13 -14.88 7.43
N GLU A 206 9.42 -13.78 6.74
CA GLU A 206 9.57 -12.46 7.35
C GLU A 206 8.34 -11.55 7.15
N LEU A 207 7.69 -11.62 5.98
CA LEU A 207 6.58 -10.74 5.62
C LEU A 207 5.35 -10.91 6.54
N PRO A 208 4.95 -12.11 6.99
CA PRO A 208 3.81 -12.27 7.89
C PRO A 208 3.96 -11.53 9.22
N ARG A 209 5.18 -11.51 9.77
CA ARG A 209 5.46 -10.76 10.99
C ARG A 209 5.38 -9.25 10.74
N ALA A 210 6.01 -8.77 9.67
CA ALA A 210 5.99 -7.35 9.33
C ALA A 210 4.56 -6.88 9.05
N LEU A 211 3.74 -7.71 8.40
CA LEU A 211 2.34 -7.40 8.13
C LEU A 211 1.52 -7.24 9.41
N ARG A 212 1.70 -8.12 10.39
CA ARG A 212 1.06 -7.99 11.71
C ARG A 212 1.47 -6.70 12.42
N GLU A 213 2.75 -6.31 12.32
CA GLU A 213 3.23 -5.05 12.90
C GLU A 213 2.60 -3.82 12.20
N LEU A 214 2.45 -3.86 10.86
CA LEU A 214 1.75 -2.82 10.09
C LEU A 214 0.25 -2.74 10.41
N GLN A 215 -0.41 -3.90 10.54
CA GLN A 215 -1.81 -3.99 10.96
C GLN A 215 -1.96 -3.46 12.40
N ALA A 216 -1.09 -3.84 13.34
CA ALA A 216 -1.10 -3.31 14.70
C ALA A 216 -0.87 -1.78 14.74
N GLY A 217 -0.11 -1.23 13.80
CA GLY A 217 0.07 0.22 13.61
C GLY A 217 -1.13 0.95 12.99
N ASN A 218 -2.23 0.26 12.72
CA ASN A 218 -3.46 0.79 12.12
C ASN A 218 -3.25 1.49 10.76
N ILE A 219 -2.37 0.94 9.93
CA ILE A 219 -2.19 1.39 8.54
C ILE A 219 -3.46 1.07 7.75
N ALA A 220 -4.01 2.04 7.01
CA ALA A 220 -5.24 1.82 6.24
C ALA A 220 -5.05 0.70 5.19
N PRO A 221 -6.10 -0.10 4.87
CA PRO A 221 -6.00 -1.18 3.88
C PRO A 221 -5.49 -0.72 2.52
N VAL A 222 -5.94 0.45 2.04
CA VAL A 222 -5.46 1.07 0.80
C VAL A 222 -3.96 1.37 0.81
N ASP A 223 -3.41 1.67 1.99
CA ASP A 223 -2.00 1.99 2.21
C ASP A 223 -1.17 0.72 2.55
N LEU A 224 -1.83 -0.42 2.87
CA LEU A 224 -1.16 -1.61 3.39
C LEU A 224 -0.27 -2.29 2.35
N ALA A 225 -0.75 -2.43 1.11
CA ALA A 225 0.05 -3.01 0.03
C ALA A 225 1.32 -2.17 -0.22
N GLN A 226 1.16 -0.84 -0.21
CA GLN A 226 2.28 0.10 -0.35
C GLN A 226 3.24 0.05 0.83
N ALA A 227 2.74 -0.07 2.07
CA ALA A 227 3.56 -0.21 3.26
C ALA A 227 4.30 -1.57 3.30
N ALA A 228 3.68 -2.64 2.78
CA ALA A 228 4.26 -3.98 2.70
C ALA A 228 5.41 -4.09 1.67
N ILE A 229 5.48 -3.17 0.69
CA ILE A 229 6.61 -3.07 -0.24
C ILE A 229 7.92 -2.88 0.52
N GLY A 230 7.96 -2.10 1.60
CA GLY A 230 9.19 -1.87 2.37
C GLY A 230 9.80 -3.13 2.95
N PRO A 231 9.06 -3.88 3.79
CA PRO A 231 9.51 -5.17 4.29
C PRO A 231 9.89 -6.14 3.16
N GLY A 232 9.10 -6.21 2.09
CA GLY A 232 9.43 -7.05 0.94
C GLY A 232 10.72 -6.65 0.22
N MET A 233 10.92 -5.34 0.02
CA MET A 233 12.11 -4.78 -0.60
C MET A 233 13.34 -4.84 0.32
N ALA A 234 13.15 -4.89 1.64
CA ALA A 234 14.24 -5.18 2.57
C ALA A 234 14.80 -6.57 2.35
N VAL A 235 13.93 -7.56 2.15
CA VAL A 235 14.34 -8.93 1.83
C VAL A 235 15.01 -9.01 0.46
N TYR A 236 14.52 -8.29 -0.55
CA TYR A 236 15.11 -8.31 -1.89
C TYR A 236 16.46 -7.59 -1.95
N SER A 237 16.51 -6.35 -1.46
CA SER A 237 17.65 -5.44 -1.63
C SER A 237 18.86 -5.76 -0.75
N ARG A 238 18.70 -6.59 0.30
CA ARG A 238 19.82 -7.05 1.15
C ARG A 238 20.77 -7.99 0.43
N TYR A 239 20.31 -8.67 -0.62
CA TYR A 239 21.16 -9.51 -1.46
C TYR A 239 21.92 -8.63 -2.45
N ALA A 240 23.15 -9.02 -2.81
CA ALA A 240 23.87 -8.38 -3.90
C ALA A 240 23.12 -8.57 -5.23
N GLN A 241 22.54 -9.76 -5.41
CA GLN A 241 21.71 -10.12 -6.56
C GLN A 241 20.80 -11.29 -6.19
N VAL A 242 19.60 -11.33 -6.77
CA VAL A 242 18.72 -12.49 -6.74
C VAL A 242 18.69 -13.08 -8.15
N LEU A 243 18.97 -14.38 -8.29
CA LEU A 243 19.06 -15.06 -9.58
C LEU A 243 17.90 -16.04 -9.78
N ASP A 244 17.34 -16.08 -10.99
CA ASP A 244 16.36 -17.09 -11.38
C ASP A 244 17.00 -18.47 -11.68
N ALA A 245 16.22 -19.41 -12.20
CA ALA A 245 16.71 -20.75 -12.52
C ALA A 245 17.67 -20.79 -13.71
N GLN A 246 17.66 -19.75 -14.54
CA GLN A 246 18.48 -19.54 -15.73
C GLN A 246 19.74 -18.71 -15.41
N GLY A 247 19.93 -18.30 -14.15
CA GLY A 247 21.03 -17.46 -13.72
C GLY A 247 20.88 -15.98 -14.09
N GLN A 248 19.69 -15.54 -14.52
CA GLN A 248 19.43 -14.14 -14.80
C GLN A 248 19.01 -13.39 -13.51
N PRO A 249 19.40 -12.11 -13.36
CA PRO A 249 18.91 -11.29 -12.26
C PRO A 249 17.40 -11.15 -12.28
N VAL A 250 16.76 -11.48 -11.16
CA VAL A 250 15.37 -11.13 -10.88
C VAL A 250 15.28 -9.61 -10.80
N THR A 251 14.43 -9.01 -11.63
CA THR A 251 14.24 -7.56 -11.71
C THR A 251 13.46 -7.02 -10.51
N VAL A 252 13.48 -5.69 -10.31
CA VAL A 252 12.65 -5.04 -9.29
C VAL A 252 11.16 -5.26 -9.54
N ARG A 253 10.73 -5.26 -10.81
CA ARG A 253 9.35 -5.59 -11.20
C ARG A 253 8.94 -6.97 -10.74
N GLU A 254 9.73 -7.98 -11.07
CA GLU A 254 9.46 -9.36 -10.67
C GLU A 254 9.48 -9.52 -9.15
N ALA A 255 10.40 -8.83 -8.46
CA ALA A 255 10.43 -8.81 -7.01
C ALA A 255 9.15 -8.21 -6.40
N LEU A 256 8.66 -7.08 -6.94
CA LEU A 256 7.38 -6.48 -6.52
C LEU A 256 6.20 -7.43 -6.72
N THR A 257 6.14 -8.12 -7.87
CA THR A 257 5.11 -9.13 -8.13
C THR A 257 5.16 -10.26 -7.10
N LEU A 258 6.36 -10.75 -6.76
CA LEU A 258 6.53 -11.80 -5.76
C LEU A 258 6.15 -11.33 -4.35
N ILE A 259 6.48 -10.08 -4.00
CA ILE A 259 6.10 -9.49 -2.70
C ILE A 259 4.58 -9.40 -2.58
N ASN A 260 3.90 -8.89 -3.61
CA ASN A 260 2.44 -8.81 -3.62
C ASN A 260 1.79 -10.19 -3.58
N GLN A 261 2.35 -11.18 -4.28
CA GLN A 261 1.85 -12.55 -4.20
C GLN A 261 1.97 -13.12 -2.78
N VAL A 262 3.13 -12.97 -2.13
CA VAL A 262 3.32 -13.46 -0.75
C VAL A 262 2.45 -12.69 0.25
N LEU A 263 2.24 -11.39 0.03
CA LEU A 263 1.31 -10.57 0.81
C LEU A 263 -0.12 -11.15 0.74
N ASP A 264 -0.61 -11.41 -0.48
CA ASP A 264 -1.94 -11.99 -0.69
C ASP A 264 -2.07 -13.39 -0.07
N GLU A 265 -1.04 -14.24 -0.24
CA GLU A 265 -0.99 -15.57 0.39
C GLU A 265 -1.04 -15.46 1.93
N THR A 266 -0.30 -14.51 2.51
CA THR A 266 -0.28 -14.28 3.96
C THR A 266 -1.64 -13.84 4.49
N LEU A 267 -2.31 -12.91 3.80
CA LEU A 267 -3.65 -12.44 4.17
C LEU A 267 -4.70 -13.55 4.02
N ALA A 268 -4.52 -14.46 3.06
CA ALA A 268 -5.40 -15.62 2.89
C ALA A 268 -5.15 -16.70 3.97
N GLU A 269 -3.91 -16.90 4.42
CA GLU A 269 -3.59 -17.84 5.50
C GLU A 269 -4.22 -17.43 6.84
N GLN A 270 -4.38 -16.12 7.10
CA GLN A 270 -5.12 -15.59 8.25
C GLN A 270 -6.60 -16.00 8.27
N GLU A 271 -7.16 -16.49 7.15
CA GLU A 271 -8.54 -16.98 7.14
C GLU A 271 -8.79 -18.15 8.09
N GLY A 272 -7.74 -18.91 8.44
CA GLY A 272 -7.83 -20.02 9.39
C GLY A 272 -8.23 -19.60 10.80
N ASP A 273 -8.00 -18.35 11.18
CA ASP A 273 -8.30 -17.81 12.50
C ASP A 273 -9.79 -17.42 12.65
N PHE A 274 -10.54 -17.37 11.55
CA PHE A 274 -11.96 -17.04 11.55
C PHE A 274 -12.85 -18.26 11.84
N ASP A 275 -14.02 -17.99 12.42
CA ASP A 275 -15.05 -19.01 12.62
C ASP A 275 -15.53 -19.62 11.28
N ALA A 276 -16.14 -20.81 11.35
CA ALA A 276 -16.57 -21.55 10.16
C ALA A 276 -17.55 -20.78 9.28
N ASP A 277 -18.45 -20.00 9.90
CA ASP A 277 -19.50 -19.26 9.21
C ASP A 277 -18.90 -18.06 8.47
N THR A 278 -17.96 -17.35 9.09
CA THR A 278 -17.16 -16.28 8.46
C THR A 278 -16.31 -16.80 7.30
N ARG A 279 -15.65 -17.96 7.44
CA ARG A 279 -14.86 -18.57 6.34
C ARG A 279 -15.73 -18.97 5.15
N TRP A 280 -16.96 -19.39 5.40
CA TRP A 280 -17.93 -19.63 4.34
C TRP A 280 -18.33 -18.33 3.65
N ALA A 281 -18.66 -17.30 4.44
CA ALA A 281 -19.09 -16.00 3.91
C ALA A 281 -17.99 -15.32 3.08
N LEU A 282 -16.72 -15.43 3.50
CA LEU A 282 -15.56 -14.97 2.72
C LEU A 282 -15.46 -15.66 1.36
N ALA A 283 -15.56 -16.98 1.32
CA ALA A 283 -15.49 -17.74 0.07
C ALA A 283 -16.67 -17.44 -0.86
N TRP A 284 -17.88 -17.27 -0.29
CA TRP A 284 -19.06 -16.86 -1.06
C TRP A 284 -18.89 -15.43 -1.61
N PHE A 285 -18.44 -14.51 -0.76
CA PHE A 285 -18.20 -13.11 -1.11
C PHE A 285 -17.16 -12.99 -2.21
N GLU A 286 -16.05 -13.73 -2.16
CA GLU A 286 -15.05 -13.70 -3.24
C GLU A 286 -15.62 -14.12 -4.60
N GLN A 287 -16.61 -15.01 -4.63
CA GLN A 287 -17.21 -15.49 -5.87
C GLN A 287 -18.37 -14.62 -6.37
N TYR A 288 -19.28 -14.21 -5.47
CA TYR A 288 -20.56 -13.58 -5.83
C TYR A 288 -20.72 -12.16 -5.27
N GLY A 289 -19.82 -11.70 -4.41
CA GLY A 289 -20.00 -10.48 -3.63
C GLY A 289 -21.27 -10.57 -2.79
N PHE A 290 -22.09 -9.52 -2.82
CA PHE A 290 -23.44 -9.49 -2.23
C PHE A 290 -24.54 -9.95 -3.21
N SER A 291 -24.18 -10.45 -4.39
CA SER A 291 -25.16 -10.87 -5.40
C SER A 291 -25.76 -12.25 -5.08
N GLU A 292 -26.91 -12.54 -5.69
CA GLU A 292 -27.53 -13.87 -5.59
C GLU A 292 -26.72 -14.95 -6.32
N GLY A 293 -26.61 -16.11 -5.69
CA GLY A 293 -26.05 -17.33 -6.25
C GLY A 293 -26.96 -18.53 -6.04
N GLU A 294 -26.56 -19.70 -6.54
CA GLU A 294 -27.39 -20.91 -6.48
C GLU A 294 -27.24 -21.66 -5.16
N PHE A 295 -28.36 -22.14 -4.61
CA PHE A 295 -28.36 -22.90 -3.35
C PHE A 295 -27.47 -24.15 -3.39
N GLY A 296 -27.38 -24.85 -4.53
CA GLY A 296 -26.52 -26.04 -4.64
C GLY A 296 -25.03 -25.74 -4.48
N VAL A 297 -24.58 -24.56 -4.95
CA VAL A 297 -23.21 -24.09 -4.73
C VAL A 297 -23.01 -23.72 -3.26
N ALA A 298 -23.98 -23.01 -2.67
CA ALA A 298 -23.95 -22.62 -1.27
C ALA A 298 -23.86 -23.84 -0.32
N GLU A 299 -24.66 -24.87 -0.60
CA GLU A 299 -24.69 -26.13 0.15
C GLU A 299 -23.34 -26.86 0.05
N THR A 300 -22.78 -26.97 -1.16
CA THR A 300 -21.47 -27.60 -1.38
C THR A 300 -20.36 -26.87 -0.62
N LEU A 301 -20.38 -25.53 -0.67
CA LEU A 301 -19.44 -24.70 0.06
C LEU A 301 -19.60 -24.84 1.59
N SER A 302 -20.84 -24.97 2.08
CA SER A 302 -21.11 -25.12 3.52
C SER A 302 -20.50 -26.40 4.09
N LYS A 303 -20.63 -27.52 3.36
CA LYS A 303 -20.00 -28.80 3.69
C LYS A 303 -18.47 -28.69 3.71
N ALA A 304 -17.90 -28.00 2.72
CA ALA A 304 -16.45 -27.81 2.63
C ALA A 304 -15.86 -26.95 3.78
N LYS A 305 -16.65 -26.01 4.32
CA LYS A 305 -16.23 -25.12 5.42
C LYS A 305 -16.73 -25.56 6.80
N ASN A 306 -17.30 -26.76 6.90
CA ASN A 306 -17.83 -27.35 8.13
C ASN A 306 -18.93 -26.48 8.79
N THR A 307 -19.87 -26.00 7.99
CA THR A 307 -21.07 -25.25 8.41
C THR A 307 -22.30 -25.72 7.62
N SER A 308 -23.46 -25.08 7.80
CA SER A 308 -24.70 -25.34 7.06
C SER A 308 -25.38 -24.04 6.62
N VAL A 309 -26.06 -24.06 5.46
CA VAL A 309 -26.80 -22.88 4.97
C VAL A 309 -27.87 -22.43 5.97
N ASP A 310 -28.58 -23.36 6.61
CA ASP A 310 -29.57 -23.03 7.64
C ASP A 310 -28.92 -22.36 8.85
N GLY A 311 -27.74 -22.83 9.29
CA GLY A 311 -27.00 -22.21 10.39
C GLY A 311 -26.55 -20.78 10.05
N LEU A 312 -26.22 -20.51 8.78
CA LEU A 312 -25.87 -19.18 8.29
C LEU A 312 -27.09 -18.25 8.20
N VAL A 313 -28.28 -18.79 7.86
CA VAL A 313 -29.55 -18.05 7.93
C VAL A 313 -29.88 -17.71 9.39
N GLU A 314 -29.74 -18.67 10.31
CA GLU A 314 -29.96 -18.46 11.75
C GLU A 314 -28.98 -17.45 12.35
N ALA A 315 -27.73 -17.45 11.88
CA ALA A 315 -26.73 -16.44 12.23
C ALA A 315 -27.02 -15.06 11.63
N GLY A 316 -28.07 -14.91 10.81
CA GLY A 316 -28.48 -13.61 10.28
C GLY A 316 -27.50 -12.98 9.28
N ILE A 317 -26.59 -13.76 8.68
CA ILE A 317 -25.59 -13.22 7.73
C ILE A 317 -25.99 -13.34 6.26
N LEU A 318 -26.96 -14.21 5.95
CA LEU A 318 -27.45 -14.45 4.60
C LEU A 318 -28.95 -14.73 4.58
N GLU A 319 -29.56 -14.61 3.39
CA GLU A 319 -30.87 -15.19 3.12
C GLU A 319 -30.80 -16.30 2.07
N ALA A 320 -31.57 -17.37 2.31
CA ALA A 320 -31.79 -18.47 1.37
C ALA A 320 -33.28 -18.55 1.04
N LYS A 321 -33.68 -18.12 -0.16
CA LYS A 321 -35.08 -18.10 -0.61
C LYS A 321 -35.18 -18.53 -2.07
N ARG A 322 -36.22 -19.29 -2.41
CA ARG A 322 -36.54 -19.70 -3.79
C ARG A 322 -35.36 -20.36 -4.54
N GLY A 323 -34.53 -21.14 -3.84
CA GLY A 323 -33.35 -21.80 -4.43
C GLY A 323 -32.17 -20.87 -4.72
N LYS A 324 -32.24 -19.61 -4.27
CA LYS A 324 -31.17 -18.62 -4.33
C LYS A 324 -30.66 -18.29 -2.93
N VAL A 325 -29.38 -17.95 -2.86
CA VAL A 325 -28.68 -17.55 -1.63
C VAL A 325 -27.96 -16.24 -1.88
N ARG A 326 -28.00 -15.30 -0.93
CA ARG A 326 -27.17 -14.08 -0.95
C ARG A 326 -26.80 -13.63 0.45
N LEU A 327 -25.65 -12.99 0.58
CA LEU A 327 -25.25 -12.30 1.81
C LEU A 327 -26.05 -11.00 1.99
N PHE A 328 -26.31 -10.61 3.24
CA PHE A 328 -26.91 -9.31 3.54
C PHE A 328 -25.88 -8.19 3.39
N ARG A 329 -26.30 -7.04 2.84
CA ARG A 329 -25.52 -5.80 2.86
C ARG A 329 -25.58 -5.16 4.26
N PRO A 330 -24.59 -4.33 4.66
CA PRO A 330 -24.60 -3.61 5.93
C PRO A 330 -25.92 -2.89 6.23
N ALA A 331 -26.50 -2.23 5.23
CA ALA A 331 -27.76 -1.48 5.38
C ALA A 331 -29.00 -2.35 5.69
N GLU A 332 -28.92 -3.66 5.44
CA GLU A 332 -30.02 -4.61 5.69
C GLU A 332 -29.95 -5.25 7.07
N LEU A 333 -28.83 -5.08 7.77
CA LEU A 333 -28.63 -5.68 9.09
C LEU A 333 -29.47 -4.97 10.18
N PRO A 334 -29.95 -5.69 11.21
CA PRO A 334 -30.82 -5.13 12.23
C PRO A 334 -30.19 -3.94 12.98
N ALA A 335 -30.97 -2.86 13.12
CA ALA A 335 -30.50 -1.63 13.77
C ALA A 335 -30.29 -1.79 15.29
N ASP A 336 -31.10 -2.65 15.90
CA ASP A 336 -31.17 -2.98 17.33
C ASP A 336 -30.30 -4.18 17.74
N TRP A 337 -29.40 -4.62 16.86
CA TRP A 337 -28.51 -5.75 17.12
C TRP A 337 -27.68 -5.57 18.39
N ASP A 338 -27.56 -6.65 19.16
CA ASP A 338 -26.84 -6.72 20.42
C ASP A 338 -25.90 -7.94 20.43
N PRO A 339 -24.56 -7.74 20.38
CA PRO A 339 -23.61 -8.85 20.38
C PRO A 339 -23.66 -9.70 21.65
N ALA A 340 -24.20 -9.19 22.77
CA ALA A 340 -24.35 -9.95 24.02
C ALA A 340 -25.57 -10.88 24.02
N ARG A 341 -26.56 -10.62 23.16
CA ARG A 341 -27.80 -11.42 23.05
C ARG A 341 -27.76 -12.39 21.88
N ASP A 342 -26.74 -12.26 21.04
CA ASP A 342 -26.53 -13.07 19.87
C ASP A 342 -25.74 -14.35 20.22
N ALA A 343 -26.43 -15.48 20.13
CA ALA A 343 -25.88 -16.80 20.41
C ALA A 343 -24.87 -17.28 19.35
N ARG A 344 -24.90 -16.68 18.14
CA ARG A 344 -24.12 -17.11 16.98
C ARG A 344 -23.42 -15.94 16.30
N CYS A 345 -22.93 -15.00 17.11
CA CYS A 345 -22.21 -13.80 16.72
C CYS A 345 -20.93 -14.15 15.92
N THR A 346 -21.02 -14.06 14.59
CA THR A 346 -19.92 -14.36 13.66
C THR A 346 -19.03 -13.13 13.44
N HIS A 347 -17.75 -13.32 13.14
CA HIS A 347 -16.86 -12.19 12.82
C HIS A 347 -17.34 -11.43 11.57
N TRP A 348 -17.95 -12.13 10.60
CA TRP A 348 -18.62 -11.54 9.44
C TRP A 348 -19.72 -10.56 9.84
N GLU A 349 -20.61 -10.95 10.73
CA GLU A 349 -21.69 -10.06 11.19
C GLU A 349 -21.11 -8.86 11.94
N VAL A 350 -20.13 -9.09 12.82
CA VAL A 350 -19.49 -8.01 13.58
C VAL A 350 -18.92 -6.93 12.66
N VAL A 351 -18.15 -7.30 11.63
CA VAL A 351 -17.52 -6.31 10.74
C VAL A 351 -18.57 -5.50 9.97
N HIS A 352 -19.64 -6.13 9.49
CA HIS A 352 -20.69 -5.43 8.73
C HIS A 352 -21.61 -4.60 9.63
N GLN A 353 -21.84 -5.00 10.89
CA GLN A 353 -22.52 -4.17 11.89
C GLN A 353 -21.70 -2.94 12.26
N LEU A 354 -20.37 -3.09 12.41
CA LEU A 354 -19.47 -1.95 12.64
C LEU A 354 -19.50 -0.96 11.47
N ILE A 355 -19.48 -1.45 10.23
CA ILE A 355 -19.63 -0.61 9.02
C ILE A 355 -20.98 0.12 9.04
N ARG A 356 -22.10 -0.59 9.26
CA ARG A 356 -23.44 0.02 9.32
C ARG A 356 -23.51 1.13 10.35
N VAL A 357 -23.00 0.90 11.57
CA VAL A 357 -23.01 1.88 12.64
C VAL A 357 -22.10 3.07 12.33
N LEU A 358 -20.95 2.84 11.70
CA LEU A 358 -20.06 3.91 11.27
C LEU A 358 -20.70 4.81 10.21
N GLU A 359 -21.35 4.22 9.21
CA GLU A 359 -22.02 4.95 8.13
C GLU A 359 -23.26 5.74 8.60
N THR A 360 -23.98 5.23 9.62
CA THR A 360 -25.23 5.86 10.10
C THR A 360 -25.05 6.77 11.32
N GLY A 361 -24.14 6.41 12.22
CA GLY A 361 -23.96 7.06 13.54
C GLY A 361 -22.55 7.57 13.81
N GLY A 362 -21.62 7.41 12.86
CA GLY A 362 -20.24 7.89 12.97
C GLY A 362 -19.39 7.17 14.02
N GLU A 363 -18.22 7.74 14.29
CA GLU A 363 -17.19 7.16 15.16
C GLU A 363 -17.67 6.98 16.60
N VAL A 364 -18.48 7.92 17.11
CA VAL A 364 -19.00 7.91 18.49
C VAL A 364 -19.97 6.74 18.74
N ALA A 365 -20.87 6.46 17.79
CA ALA A 365 -21.77 5.32 17.89
C ALA A 365 -21.02 3.99 17.72
N THR A 366 -20.05 3.98 16.80
CA THR A 366 -19.18 2.81 16.56
C THR A 366 -18.36 2.46 17.80
N ALA A 367 -17.85 3.46 18.52
CA ALA A 367 -17.11 3.27 19.77
C ALA A 367 -17.96 2.65 20.88
N ALA A 368 -19.25 3.01 20.95
CA ALA A 368 -20.20 2.39 21.88
C ALA A 368 -20.38 0.90 21.58
N LEU A 369 -20.47 0.54 20.30
CA LEU A 369 -20.55 -0.85 19.87
C LEU A 369 -19.25 -1.61 20.13
N LEU A 370 -18.09 -1.00 19.84
CA LEU A 370 -16.77 -1.57 20.07
C LEU A 370 -16.56 -1.94 21.55
N THR A 371 -17.01 -1.08 22.48
CA THR A 371 -16.95 -1.34 23.92
C THR A 371 -17.68 -2.63 24.31
N ARG A 372 -18.80 -2.93 23.64
CA ARG A 372 -19.60 -4.15 23.89
C ARG A 372 -18.99 -5.41 23.27
N LEU A 373 -18.24 -5.25 22.17
CA LEU A 373 -17.61 -6.36 21.44
C LEU A 373 -16.34 -6.88 22.11
N GLY A 374 -15.62 -6.03 22.85
CA GLY A 374 -14.37 -6.41 23.51
C GLY A 374 -13.34 -6.94 22.52
N SER A 375 -12.73 -8.09 22.82
CA SER A 375 -11.68 -8.70 21.98
C SER A 375 -12.15 -9.12 20.58
N ARG A 376 -13.46 -9.30 20.36
CA ARG A 376 -14.01 -9.64 19.03
C ARG A 376 -13.86 -8.50 18.02
N ALA A 377 -13.71 -7.26 18.50
CA ALA A 377 -13.52 -6.10 17.63
C ALA A 377 -12.21 -6.19 16.82
N GLU A 378 -11.11 -6.66 17.43
CA GLU A 378 -9.82 -6.77 16.73
C GLU A 378 -9.87 -7.79 15.59
N VAL A 379 -10.53 -8.93 15.79
CA VAL A 379 -10.72 -9.93 14.72
C VAL A 379 -11.58 -9.38 13.59
N ALA A 380 -12.59 -8.56 13.90
CA ALA A 380 -13.38 -7.87 12.87
C ALA A 380 -12.55 -6.87 12.06
N ARG A 381 -11.58 -6.21 12.69
CA ARG A 381 -10.61 -5.36 11.98
C ARG A 381 -9.70 -6.16 11.06
N GLU A 382 -9.18 -7.30 11.52
CA GLU A 382 -8.39 -8.20 10.67
C GLU A 382 -9.20 -8.69 9.46
N LEU A 383 -10.47 -9.05 9.68
CA LEU A 383 -11.40 -9.41 8.61
C LEU A 383 -11.63 -8.27 7.60
N ALA A 384 -11.70 -7.01 8.05
CA ALA A 384 -11.83 -5.86 7.16
C ALA A 384 -10.64 -5.70 6.20
N TYR A 385 -9.40 -5.99 6.64
CA TYR A 385 -8.24 -6.01 5.74
C TYR A 385 -8.37 -7.09 4.66
N ARG A 386 -8.84 -8.28 5.03
CA ARG A 386 -9.05 -9.38 4.07
C ARG A 386 -10.14 -9.04 3.05
N LEU A 387 -11.26 -8.50 3.51
CA LEU A 387 -12.38 -8.09 2.65
C LEU A 387 -11.96 -6.99 1.67
N TYR A 388 -11.20 -6.00 2.14
CA TYR A 388 -10.62 -4.97 1.27
C TYR A 388 -9.74 -5.57 0.16
N SER A 389 -8.83 -6.48 0.50
CA SER A 389 -7.96 -7.17 -0.48
C SER A 389 -8.77 -7.96 -1.52
N ILE A 390 -9.87 -8.61 -1.11
CA ILE A 390 -10.79 -9.28 -2.05
C ILE A 390 -11.44 -8.26 -3.00
N CYS A 391 -11.96 -7.16 -2.46
CA CYS A 391 -12.61 -6.11 -3.25
C CYS A 391 -11.66 -5.47 -4.26
N GLU A 392 -10.41 -5.18 -3.89
CA GLU A 392 -9.39 -4.67 -4.81
C GLU A 392 -9.14 -5.63 -5.99
N ARG A 393 -8.92 -6.92 -5.70
CA ARG A 393 -8.71 -7.94 -6.75
C ARG A 393 -9.92 -8.07 -7.68
N LYS A 394 -11.13 -7.94 -7.15
CA LYS A 394 -12.39 -8.04 -7.90
C LYS A 394 -12.85 -6.73 -8.53
N LYS A 395 -12.15 -5.62 -8.26
CA LYS A 395 -12.49 -4.25 -8.69
C LYS A 395 -13.86 -3.78 -8.18
N TRP A 396 -14.19 -4.16 -6.94
CA TRP A 396 -15.41 -3.74 -6.23
C TRP A 396 -15.13 -2.50 -5.38
N ALA A 397 -15.01 -1.35 -6.04
CA ALA A 397 -14.58 -0.11 -5.42
C ALA A 397 -15.53 0.38 -4.32
N ASP A 398 -16.85 0.27 -4.54
CA ASP A 398 -17.85 0.73 -3.57
C ASP A 398 -17.75 -0.04 -2.26
N GLU A 399 -17.67 -1.37 -2.32
CA GLU A 399 -17.47 -2.21 -1.13
C GLU A 399 -16.10 -1.97 -0.46
N ALA A 400 -15.04 -1.75 -1.25
CA ALA A 400 -13.71 -1.46 -0.73
C ALA A 400 -13.68 -0.18 0.13
N LEU A 401 -14.46 0.84 -0.23
CA LEU A 401 -14.53 2.11 0.50
C LEU A 401 -14.98 1.91 1.95
N SER A 402 -16.02 1.09 2.18
CA SER A 402 -16.55 0.85 3.53
C SER A 402 -15.53 0.13 4.43
N TYR A 403 -14.84 -0.88 3.92
CA TYR A 403 -13.79 -1.59 4.68
C TYR A 403 -12.61 -0.69 5.00
N ASN A 404 -12.18 0.13 4.04
CA ASN A 404 -11.11 1.09 4.26
C ASN A 404 -11.50 2.17 5.27
N ALA A 405 -12.73 2.70 5.20
CA ALA A 405 -13.24 3.71 6.14
C ALA A 405 -13.30 3.20 7.58
N LEU A 406 -13.71 1.94 7.78
CA LEU A 406 -13.72 1.31 9.11
C LEU A 406 -12.34 1.28 9.75
N VAL A 407 -11.32 0.80 9.03
CA VAL A 407 -9.95 0.69 9.55
C VAL A 407 -9.32 2.07 9.74
N GLN A 408 -9.57 3.02 8.84
CA GLN A 408 -9.08 4.39 8.98
C GLN A 408 -9.63 5.08 10.25
N SER A 409 -10.90 4.82 10.57
CA SER A 409 -11.56 5.39 11.76
C SER A 409 -11.20 4.64 13.05
N TRP A 410 -10.58 3.45 12.95
CA TRP A 410 -10.37 2.55 14.08
C TRP A 410 -9.64 3.19 15.26
N GLY A 411 -8.55 3.93 15.00
CA GLY A 411 -7.77 4.57 16.07
C GLY A 411 -8.61 5.54 16.91
N GLU A 412 -9.46 6.34 16.27
CA GLU A 412 -10.35 7.27 16.95
C GLU A 412 -11.51 6.55 17.66
N VAL A 413 -12.08 5.52 17.02
CA VAL A 413 -13.13 4.67 17.61
C VAL A 413 -12.63 3.98 18.88
N VAL A 414 -11.41 3.43 18.88
CA VAL A 414 -10.78 2.80 20.05
C VAL A 414 -10.51 3.82 21.15
N ARG A 415 -10.01 5.02 20.79
CA ARG A 415 -9.80 6.13 21.75
C ARG A 415 -11.11 6.50 22.45
N LEU A 416 -12.18 6.71 21.70
CA LEU A 416 -13.52 7.04 22.21
C LEU A 416 -14.13 5.91 23.05
N ALA A 417 -13.87 4.65 22.70
CA ALA A 417 -14.31 3.49 23.48
C ALA A 417 -13.58 3.42 24.84
N GLY A 418 -12.27 3.74 24.86
CA GLY A 418 -11.47 3.84 26.07
C GLY A 418 -11.97 4.92 27.03
N GLU A 419 -12.27 6.12 26.50
CA GLU A 419 -12.81 7.24 27.30
C GLU A 419 -14.17 6.91 27.94
N ARG A 420 -15.04 6.21 27.20
CA ARG A 420 -16.32 5.72 27.74
C ARG A 420 -16.15 4.72 28.87
N THR A 421 -15.19 3.80 28.73
CA THR A 421 -14.91 2.80 29.75
C THR A 421 -14.35 3.45 31.02
N ALA A 422 -13.48 4.46 30.89
CA ALA A 422 -12.93 5.23 32.01
C ALA A 422 -13.98 6.14 32.70
N GLY A 423 -15.01 6.56 31.97
CA GLY A 423 -16.11 7.40 32.49
C GLY A 423 -17.21 6.64 33.23
N MET A 424 -17.17 5.30 33.31
CA MET A 424 -18.11 4.52 34.13
C MET A 424 -17.64 4.53 35.60
N PRO A 425 -18.39 5.13 36.55
CA PRO A 425 -18.04 5.04 37.95
C PRO A 425 -18.13 3.58 38.38
N VAL A 426 -17.04 3.04 38.93
CA VAL A 426 -17.04 1.76 39.65
C VAL A 426 -17.98 1.94 40.83
N GLN A 427 -19.21 1.43 40.70
CA GLN A 427 -20.16 1.35 41.80
C GLN A 427 -19.63 0.29 42.76
N GLN A 428 -18.71 0.69 43.64
CA GLN A 428 -18.30 -0.10 44.80
C GLN A 428 -19.56 -0.34 45.62
N GLY A 429 -20.05 -1.58 45.59
CA GLY A 429 -21.08 -2.07 46.50
C GLY A 429 -20.58 -1.91 47.93
N LEU A 430 -21.10 -0.91 48.62
CA LEU A 430 -21.09 -0.86 50.07
C LEU A 430 -22.23 -1.78 50.54
N GLU A 431 -21.86 -3.01 50.89
CA GLU A 431 -22.64 -3.80 51.84
C GLU A 431 -22.50 -3.14 53.22
N LEU A 432 -23.64 -2.75 53.79
CA LEU A 432 -23.84 -2.51 55.22
C LEU A 432 -25.04 -3.32 55.68
#